data_AF-F7PQH5-F1
#
_entry.id   AF-F7PQH5-F1
#
_cell.length_a   1.000
_cell.length_b   1.000
_cell.length_c   1.000
_cell.angle_alpha   90.00
_cell.angle_beta   90.00
_cell.angle_gamma   90.00
#
_symmetry.space_group_name_H-M   'P 1'
#
loop_
_entity.id
_entity.type
_entity.pdbx_description
1 polymer ?
#
loop_
_entity_poly.entity_id
_entity_poly.type
_entity_poly.pdbx_seq_one_letter_code
_entity_poly.pdbx_strand_id
1 'polypeptide(L)'
;MSTTTNTDETLADQIAMALGGGLMILGVVILGLIEVFSGKPYSPIADGSVAAGVTIDPYWRALLITIGGVILMLYAIYVVLVRGLLGQRSI
;
A
#
# COMPACT_ATOMS: atom_id res chain seq x y z
N MET A 1 3.47 -32.91 10.56
CA MET A 1 3.32 -31.49 10.16
C MET A 1 1.98 -31.36 9.46
N SER A 2 0.94 -30.93 10.18
CA SER A 2 -0.38 -30.69 9.57
C SER A 2 -0.27 -29.41 8.75
N THR A 3 -0.32 -29.51 7.42
CA THR A 3 -0.52 -28.35 6.55
C THR A 3 -1.99 -27.99 6.63
N THR A 4 -2.36 -27.23 7.66
CA THR A 4 -3.69 -26.65 7.79
C THR A 4 -3.76 -25.49 6.81
N THR A 5 -4.17 -25.77 5.58
CA THR A 5 -4.53 -24.74 4.60
C THR A 5 -5.82 -24.09 5.10
N ASN A 6 -5.69 -23.04 5.92
CA ASN A 6 -6.83 -22.27 6.42
C ASN A 6 -7.40 -21.46 5.25
N THR A 7 -8.30 -22.06 4.49
CA THR A 7 -8.98 -21.45 3.33
C THR A 7 -10.22 -20.64 3.73
N ASP A 8 -10.29 -20.18 4.98
CA ASP A 8 -11.45 -19.44 5.51
C ASP A 8 -11.44 -17.95 5.11
N GLU A 9 -10.43 -17.52 4.34
CA GLU A 9 -10.38 -16.17 3.80
C GLU A 9 -11.38 -16.02 2.64
N THR A 10 -12.37 -15.16 2.85
CA THR A 10 -13.36 -14.84 1.84
C THR A 10 -12.68 -14.14 0.65
N LEU A 11 -13.29 -14.20 -0.53
CA LEU A 11 -12.79 -13.45 -1.70
C LEU A 11 -12.64 -11.95 -1.41
N ALA A 12 -13.51 -11.39 -0.55
CA ALA A 12 -13.42 -10.00 -0.13
C ALA A 12 -12.14 -9.71 0.66
N ASP A 13 -11.69 -10.65 1.51
CA ASP A 13 -10.47 -10.51 2.32
C ASP A 13 -9.24 -10.51 1.42
N GLN A 14 -9.19 -11.46 0.48
CA GLN A 14 -8.09 -11.58 -0.46
C GLN A 14 -7.97 -10.34 -1.35
N ILE A 15 -9.10 -9.83 -1.87
CA ILE A 15 -9.12 -8.62 -2.69
C ILE A 15 -8.68 -7.40 -1.88
N ALA A 16 -9.20 -7.23 -0.66
CA ALA A 16 -8.84 -6.09 0.18
C ALA A 16 -7.34 -6.08 0.54
N MET A 17 -6.80 -7.24 0.91
CA MET A 17 -5.38 -7.39 1.23
C MET A 17 -4.49 -7.21 0.00
N ALA A 18 -4.83 -7.86 -1.11
CA ALA A 18 -4.05 -7.77 -2.34
C ALA A 18 -4.07 -6.37 -2.95
N LEU A 19 -5.25 -5.73 -3.02
CA LEU A 19 -5.38 -4.40 -3.59
C LEU A 19 -4.82 -3.33 -2.66
N GLY A 20 -5.22 -3.34 -1.38
CA GLY A 20 -4.77 -2.35 -0.40
C GLY A 20 -3.26 -2.44 -0.15
N GLY A 21 -2.76 -3.64 0.15
CA GLY A 21 -1.33 -3.89 0.35
C GLY A 21 -0.52 -3.72 -0.94
N GLY A 22 -1.06 -4.18 -2.07
CA GLY A 22 -0.42 -4.02 -3.38
C GLY A 22 -0.24 -2.56 -3.78
N LEU A 23 -1.25 -1.71 -3.58
CA LEU A 23 -1.14 -0.27 -3.84
C LEU A 23 -0.12 0.42 -2.94
N MET A 24 -0.02 0.02 -1.67
CA MET A 24 0.99 0.53 -0.75
C MET A 24 2.41 0.16 -1.22
N ILE A 25 2.64 -1.10 -1.61
CA ILE A 25 3.92 -1.55 -2.13
C ILE A 25 4.26 -0.84 -3.44
N LEU A 26 3.29 -0.69 -4.34
CA LEU A 26 3.46 0.01 -5.60
C LEU A 26 3.89 1.46 -5.36
N GLY A 27 3.13 2.22 -4.57
CA GLY A 27 3.37 3.65 -4.33
C GLY A 27 4.63 3.96 -3.51
N VAL A 28 4.95 3.11 -2.53
CA VAL A 28 6.13 3.30 -1.66
C VAL A 28 7.38 2.71 -2.30
N VAL A 29 7.36 1.41 -2.60
CA VAL A 29 8.55 0.66 -2.96
C VAL A 29 8.81 0.76 -4.46
N ILE A 30 7.86 0.38 -5.30
CA ILE A 30 8.11 0.29 -6.75
C ILE A 30 8.39 1.67 -7.34
N LEU A 31 7.55 2.67 -7.05
CA LEU A 31 7.80 4.04 -7.52
C LEU A 31 9.09 4.63 -6.95
N GLY A 32 9.43 4.31 -5.70
CA GLY A 32 10.69 4.71 -5.09
C GLY A 32 11.90 4.10 -5.79
N LEU A 33 11.85 2.81 -6.13
CA LEU A 33 12.90 2.13 -6.88
C LEU A 33 13.05 2.73 -8.28
N ILE A 34 11.95 3.02 -8.98
CA ILE A 34 12.00 3.70 -10.28
C ILE A 34 12.72 5.04 -10.16
N GLU A 35 12.45 5.82 -9.11
CA GLU A 35 13.13 7.09 -8.88
C GLU A 35 14.63 6.94 -8.64
N VAL A 36 15.03 5.97 -7.83
CA VAL A 36 16.45 5.67 -7.57
C VAL A 36 17.19 5.27 -8.85
N PHE A 37 16.58 4.39 -9.65
CA PHE A 37 17.18 3.93 -10.90
C PHE A 37 17.11 4.95 -12.05
N SER A 38 16.32 6.02 -11.92
CA SER A 38 16.21 7.08 -12.93
C SER A 38 17.43 8.02 -12.97
N GLY A 39 18.37 7.90 -12.02
CA GLY A 39 19.69 8.53 -12.12
C GLY A 39 19.68 10.07 -12.10
N LYS A 40 18.64 10.69 -11.54
CA LYS A 40 18.58 12.15 -11.42
C LYS A 40 19.62 12.65 -10.40
N PRO A 41 20.26 13.82 -10.64
CA PRO A 41 21.29 14.31 -9.73
C PRO A 41 20.68 14.58 -8.35
N TYR A 42 21.12 13.82 -7.35
CA TYR A 42 20.86 14.13 -5.93
C TYR A 42 21.88 15.13 -5.36
N SER A 43 22.81 15.61 -6.19
CA SER A 43 23.84 16.57 -5.84
C SER A 43 23.56 17.95 -6.47
N PRO A 44 24.10 19.04 -5.88
CA PRO A 44 24.11 20.34 -6.51
C PRO A 44 24.72 20.25 -7.91
N ILE A 45 24.08 20.92 -8.87
CA ILE A 45 24.65 21.11 -10.22
C ILE A 45 25.63 22.29 -10.18
N ALA A 46 26.37 22.51 -11.27
CA ALA A 46 27.54 23.40 -11.31
C ALA A 46 27.29 24.87 -10.90
N ASP A 47 26.04 25.30 -10.88
CA ASP A 47 25.61 26.64 -10.42
C ASP A 47 25.27 26.70 -8.91
N GLY A 48 25.46 25.60 -8.18
CA GLY A 48 25.12 25.47 -6.76
C GLY A 48 23.65 25.21 -6.47
N SER A 49 22.78 25.16 -7.49
CA SER A 49 21.38 24.82 -7.34
C SER A 49 21.19 23.31 -7.22
N VAL A 50 20.20 22.88 -6.44
CA VAL A 50 19.78 21.47 -6.40
C VAL A 50 18.67 21.31 -7.42
N ALA A 51 18.94 20.63 -8.52
CA ALA A 51 17.91 20.30 -9.49
C ALA A 51 16.85 19.44 -8.80
N ALA A 52 15.58 19.82 -8.89
CA ALA A 52 14.45 19.00 -8.43
C ALA A 52 14.33 17.80 -9.36
N GLY A 53 15.15 16.79 -9.11
CA GLY A 53 15.22 15.53 -9.85
C GLY A 53 14.07 14.60 -9.51
N VAL A 54 12.83 15.09 -9.61
CA VAL A 54 11.64 14.26 -9.38
C VAL A 54 11.26 13.61 -10.70
N THR A 55 11.24 12.27 -10.74
CA THR A 55 10.83 11.53 -11.94
C THR A 55 9.35 11.27 -11.97
N ILE A 56 8.75 11.00 -10.80
CA ILE A 56 7.33 10.76 -10.68
C ILE A 56 6.76 11.84 -9.78
N ASP A 57 5.74 12.55 -10.27
CA ASP A 57 5.09 13.61 -9.50
C ASP A 57 4.72 13.09 -8.09
N PRO A 58 5.08 13.82 -7.02
CA PRO A 58 4.76 13.41 -5.66
C PRO A 58 3.26 13.18 -5.44
N TYR A 59 2.41 13.86 -6.22
CA TYR A 59 0.97 13.67 -6.23
C TYR A 59 0.57 12.22 -6.51
N TRP A 60 1.15 11.59 -7.55
CA TRP A 60 0.79 10.20 -7.92
C TRP A 60 1.21 9.20 -6.86
N ARG A 61 2.36 9.44 -6.22
CA ARG A 61 2.84 8.61 -5.10
C ARG A 61 1.89 8.71 -3.91
N ALA A 62 1.57 9.93 -3.50
CA ALA A 62 0.66 10.18 -2.40
C ALA A 62 -0.74 9.60 -2.68
N LEU A 63 -1.23 9.74 -3.91
CA LEU A 63 -2.55 9.23 -4.31
C LEU A 63 -2.62 7.70 -4.20
N LEU A 64 -1.65 6.95 -4.73
CA LEU A 64 -1.64 5.49 -4.66
C LEU A 64 -1.60 4.98 -3.21
N ILE A 65 -0.74 5.59 -2.39
CA ILE A 65 -0.60 5.25 -0.96
C ILE A 65 -1.91 5.56 -0.23
N THR A 66 -2.51 6.72 -0.51
CA THR A 66 -3.76 7.13 0.13
C THR A 66 -4.90 6.16 -0.22
N ILE A 67 -5.04 5.78 -1.49
CA ILE A 67 -6.07 4.82 -1.91
C ILE A 67 -5.83 3.46 -1.25
N GLY A 68 -4.59 2.96 -1.26
CA GLY A 68 -4.25 1.69 -0.61
C GLY A 68 -4.56 1.71 0.89
N GLY A 69 -4.18 2.78 1.58
CA GLY A 69 -4.47 2.99 3.00
C GLY A 69 -5.96 3.10 3.29
N VAL A 70 -6.74 3.80 2.46
CA VAL A 70 -8.20 3.90 2.60
C VAL A 70 -8.86 2.54 2.44
N ILE A 71 -8.44 1.72 1.46
CA ILE A 71 -8.98 0.37 1.27
C ILE A 71 -8.72 -0.49 2.50
N LEU A 72 -7.48 -0.49 3.00
CA LEU A 72 -7.11 -1.25 4.20
C LEU A 72 -7.86 -0.75 5.45
N MET A 73 -8.05 0.57 5.58
CA MET A 73 -8.80 1.17 6.68
C MET A 73 -10.27 0.75 6.65
N LEU A 74 -10.92 0.83 5.49
CA LEU A 74 -12.31 0.40 5.32
C LEU A 74 -12.46 -1.11 5.59
N TYR A 75 -11.50 -1.91 5.12
CA TYR A 75 -11.49 -3.35 5.39
C TYR A 75 -11.30 -3.65 6.88
N ALA A 76 -10.39 -2.95 7.57
CA ALA A 76 -10.22 -3.09 9.01
C ALA A 76 -11.50 -2.76 9.78
N ILE A 77 -12.20 -1.69 9.39
CA ILE A 77 -13.51 -1.32 9.95
C ILE A 77 -14.54 -2.44 9.70
N TYR A 78 -14.63 -2.95 8.46
CA TYR A 78 -15.52 -4.05 8.11
C TYR A 78 -15.26 -5.30 8.98
N VAL A 79 -14.00 -5.72 9.11
CA VAL A 79 -13.63 -6.89 9.92
C VAL A 79 -14.01 -6.68 11.38
N VAL A 80 -13.67 -5.52 11.96
CA VAL A 80 -13.98 -5.23 13.37
C VAL A 80 -15.49 -5.21 13.62
N LEU A 81 -16.26 -4.52 12.77
CA LEU A 81 -17.70 -4.38 12.96
C LEU A 81 -18.46 -5.66 12.65
N VAL A 82 -18.17 -6.32 11.54
CA VAL A 82 -18.95 -7.47 11.07
C VAL A 82 -18.49 -8.75 11.73
N ARG A 83 -17.19 -9.01 11.80
CA ARG A 83 -16.67 -10.27 12.38
C ARG A 83 -16.46 -10.15 13.88
N GLY A 84 -15.92 -9.02 14.35
CA GLY A 84 -15.64 -8.79 15.76
C GLY A 84 -16.90 -8.65 16.63
N LEU A 85 -17.91 -7.90 16.18
CA LEU A 85 -19.11 -7.63 16.99
C LEU A 85 -20.23 -8.67 16.81
N LEU A 86 -20.43 -9.23 15.61
CA LEU A 86 -21.50 -10.22 15.37
C LEU A 86 -21.07 -11.66 15.67
N GLY A 87 -19.77 -11.97 15.62
CA GLY A 87 -19.23 -13.30 15.90
C GLY A 87 -19.21 -13.69 17.39
N GLN A 88 -19.40 -12.71 18.29
CA GLN A 88 -19.31 -12.92 19.75
C GLN A 88 -20.60 -13.49 20.38
N ARG A 89 -21.68 -13.67 19.60
CA ARG A 89 -23.03 -14.06 20.09
C ARG A 89 -23.38 -15.54 19.96
N SER A 90 -22.40 -16.41 19.68
CA SER A 90 -22.59 -17.86 19.66
C SER A 90 -22.16 -18.48 21.00
N ILE A 91 -22.99 -18.30 22.04
CA ILE A 91 -23.03 -19.16 23.23
C ILE A 91 -24.43 -19.77 23.27
#